data_AF-W9RNC9-F1
#
_entry.id   AF-W9RNC9-F1
#
_cell.length_a   1.000
_cell.length_b   1.000
_cell.length_c   1.000
_cell.angle_alpha   90.00
_cell.angle_beta   90.00
_cell.angle_gamma   90.00
#
_symmetry.space_group_name_H-M   'P 1'
#
loop_
_entity.id
_entity.type
_entity.pdbx_description
1 polymer ?
#
loop_
_entity_poly.entity_id
_entity_poly.type
_entity_poly.pdbx_seq_one_letter_code
_entity_poly.pdbx_strand_id
1 'polypeptide(L)'
;MRDFFWEGFSEDSATHLVAWNEVSRPKEVGGLGIGNMRKRNQALLAKWLWRFPLEFDSLWYRVVAGKDGLAQNTGEASRVTFRCPWKSIQSAFVGFSQQVRWKVGSREIVRFWEDYWIEGGPLCLRFPHLYRIPPLQNQPISLFVAEIEDHEDGRIVWDFRFPRNLTDREVSE
;
A
#
# COMPACT_ATOMS: atom_id res chain seq x y z
N MET A 1 11.17 24.88 1.89
CA MET A 1 11.81 25.09 0.56
C MET A 1 11.24 26.28 -0.18
N ARG A 2 9.93 26.58 -0.05
CA ARG A 2 9.44 27.94 -0.32
C ARG A 2 10.22 28.95 0.51
N ASP A 3 10.30 28.67 1.80
CA ASP A 3 10.91 29.54 2.80
C ASP A 3 12.39 29.76 2.48
N PHE A 4 13.16 28.73 2.11
CA PHE A 4 14.54 28.88 1.60
C PHE A 4 14.72 29.89 0.44
N PHE A 5 13.73 30.04 -0.44
CA PHE A 5 13.82 30.98 -1.57
C PHE A 5 13.45 32.41 -1.20
N TRP A 6 12.71 32.60 -0.11
CA TRP A 6 12.12 33.88 0.26
C TRP A 6 12.73 34.44 1.55
N GLU A 7 12.98 33.59 2.53
CA GLU A 7 13.75 33.90 3.73
C GLU A 7 15.24 33.87 3.35
N GLY A 8 15.77 35.04 2.99
CA GLY A 8 17.21 35.24 2.90
C GLY A 8 17.88 35.15 4.28
N PHE A 9 19.19 35.45 4.35
CA PHE A 9 19.96 35.46 5.60
C PHE A 9 19.61 36.59 6.59
N SER A 10 18.66 37.48 6.26
CA SER A 10 18.24 38.59 7.12
C SER A 10 17.15 38.14 8.10
N GLU A 11 17.21 38.65 9.34
CA GLU A 11 16.21 38.37 10.40
C GLU A 11 14.79 38.84 10.06
N ASP A 12 14.62 39.67 9.04
CA ASP A 12 13.32 40.13 8.55
C ASP A 12 12.70 39.12 7.57
N SER A 13 11.49 38.64 7.89
CA SER A 13 10.72 37.78 6.99
C SER A 13 10.42 38.51 5.68
N ALA A 14 11.05 38.13 4.59
CA ALA A 14 10.80 38.78 3.31
C ALA A 14 9.39 38.47 2.80
N THR A 15 8.70 39.50 2.32
CA THR A 15 7.31 39.38 1.85
C THR A 15 7.27 38.61 0.54
N HIS A 16 6.39 37.60 0.44
CA HIS A 16 6.24 36.79 -0.78
C HIS A 16 5.50 37.57 -1.88
N LEU A 17 6.25 38.26 -2.75
CA LEU A 17 5.68 39.09 -3.83
C LEU A 17 5.10 38.30 -5.00
N VAL A 18 5.48 37.03 -5.17
CA VAL A 18 5.04 36.18 -6.28
C VAL A 18 4.50 34.86 -5.74
N ALA A 19 3.33 34.46 -6.21
CA ALA A 19 2.74 33.18 -5.86
C ALA A 19 3.67 32.03 -6.29
N TRP A 20 3.92 31.08 -5.38
CA TRP A 20 4.81 29.95 -5.68
C TRP A 20 4.37 29.10 -6.87
N ASN A 21 3.07 29.05 -7.15
CA ASN A 21 2.56 28.35 -8.33
C ASN A 21 3.06 28.98 -9.63
N GLU A 22 3.30 30.30 -9.66
CA GLU A 22 3.92 31.00 -10.79
C GLU A 22 5.42 30.71 -10.86
N VAL A 23 6.11 30.78 -9.72
CA VAL A 23 7.55 30.50 -9.64
C VAL A 23 7.89 29.06 -10.05
N SER A 24 7.01 28.10 -9.77
CA SER A 24 7.23 26.68 -10.10
C SER A 24 6.88 26.30 -11.54
N ARG A 25 6.39 27.23 -12.37
CA ARG A 25 6.06 26.96 -13.78
C ARG A 25 7.31 26.57 -14.59
N PRO A 26 7.14 25.86 -15.71
CA PRO A 26 8.26 25.55 -16.62
C PRO A 26 9.01 26.80 -17.07
N LYS A 27 10.30 26.65 -17.38
CA LYS A 27 11.15 27.79 -17.79
C LYS A 27 10.68 28.40 -19.11
N GLU A 28 10.09 27.58 -19.97
CA GLU A 28 9.56 27.93 -21.28
C GLU A 28 8.40 28.92 -21.21
N VAL A 29 7.71 29.00 -20.05
CA VAL A 29 6.60 29.92 -19.80
C VAL A 29 6.94 30.96 -18.73
N GLY A 30 8.23 31.17 -18.44
CA GLY A 30 8.72 32.23 -17.56
C GLY A 30 8.81 31.88 -16.06
N GLY A 31 8.66 30.61 -15.68
CA GLY A 31 8.91 30.16 -14.30
C GLY A 31 10.36 29.68 -14.07
N LEU A 32 10.67 29.21 -12.85
CA LEU A 32 11.99 28.64 -12.52
C LEU A 32 12.12 27.15 -12.87
N GLY A 33 11.03 26.49 -13.27
CA GLY A 33 11.01 25.05 -13.53
C GLY A 33 11.12 24.18 -12.27
N ILE A 34 10.85 24.74 -11.09
CA ILE A 34 10.91 24.00 -9.82
C ILE A 34 9.71 23.08 -9.73
N GLY A 35 9.92 21.77 -9.95
CA GLY A 35 8.85 20.77 -9.88
C GLY A 35 8.13 20.75 -8.52
N ASN A 36 6.87 20.33 -8.54
CA ASN A 36 6.05 20.26 -7.33
C ASN A 36 6.59 19.19 -6.35
N MET A 37 7.28 19.65 -5.31
CA MET A 37 7.85 18.79 -4.27
C MET A 37 6.81 17.97 -3.52
N ARG A 38 5.60 18.51 -3.30
CA ARG A 38 4.54 17.76 -2.63
C ARG A 38 4.16 16.52 -3.45
N LYS A 39 4.00 16.67 -4.77
CA LYS A 39 3.75 15.56 -5.69
C LYS A 39 4.92 14.58 -5.72
N ARG A 40 6.17 15.07 -5.79
CA ARG A 40 7.37 14.21 -5.74
C ARG A 40 7.45 13.41 -4.43
N ASN A 41 7.18 14.06 -3.30
CA ASN A 41 7.16 13.40 -1.99
C ASN A 41 6.06 12.34 -1.92
N GLN A 42 4.84 12.64 -2.40
CA GLN A 42 3.76 11.65 -2.48
C GLN A 42 4.16 10.44 -3.33
N ALA A 43 4.79 10.66 -4.49
CA ALA A 43 5.28 9.57 -5.33
C ALA A 43 6.37 8.73 -4.64
N LEU A 44 7.27 9.36 -3.87
CA LEU A 44 8.29 8.65 -3.10
C LEU A 44 7.67 7.82 -1.96
N LEU A 45 6.68 8.36 -1.24
CA LEU A 45 5.95 7.61 -0.22
C LEU A 45 5.22 6.41 -0.83
N ALA A 46 4.55 6.60 -1.98
CA ALA A 46 3.92 5.52 -2.74
C ALA A 46 4.94 4.46 -3.20
N LYS A 47 6.14 4.87 -3.62
CA LYS A 47 7.24 3.95 -3.96
C LYS A 47 7.64 3.09 -2.75
N TRP A 48 7.72 3.67 -1.55
CA TRP A 48 8.02 2.90 -0.35
C TRP A 48 6.90 1.94 0.04
N LEU A 49 5.63 2.36 -0.10
CA LEU A 49 4.47 1.46 0.07
C LEU A 49 4.52 0.26 -0.89
N TRP A 50 4.89 0.50 -2.16
CA TRP A 50 5.06 -0.56 -3.16
C TRP A 50 6.17 -1.55 -2.79
N ARG A 51 7.31 -1.04 -2.32
CA ARG A 51 8.47 -1.87 -1.96
C ARG A 51 8.27 -2.66 -0.67
N PHE A 52 7.47 -2.15 0.27
CA PHE A 52 7.29 -2.74 1.59
C PHE A 52 6.92 -4.24 1.57
N PRO A 53 5.88 -4.68 0.84
CA PRO A 53 5.57 -6.11 0.75
C PRO A 53 6.54 -6.92 -0.12
N LEU A 54 7.32 -6.27 -0.98
CA LEU A 54 8.22 -6.94 -1.93
C LEU A 54 9.62 -7.17 -1.37
N GLU A 55 10.06 -6.33 -0.43
CA GLU A 55 11.43 -6.32 0.11
C GLU A 55 11.50 -6.66 1.60
N PHE A 56 10.71 -7.65 2.04
CA PHE A 56 10.60 -8.02 3.45
C PHE A 56 11.92 -8.54 4.07
N ASP A 57 12.86 -9.08 3.27
CA ASP A 57 14.19 -9.52 3.75
C ASP A 57 15.20 -8.37 3.96
N SER A 58 14.87 -7.18 3.43
CA SER A 58 15.76 -6.03 3.47
C SER A 58 15.96 -5.51 4.90
N LEU A 59 17.11 -4.88 5.16
CA LEU A 59 17.40 -4.26 6.45
C LEU A 59 16.39 -3.14 6.78
N TRP A 60 15.98 -2.36 5.78
CA TRP A 60 15.06 -1.26 6.00
C TRP A 60 13.68 -1.76 6.41
N TYR A 61 13.19 -2.86 5.81
CA TYR A 61 11.94 -3.48 6.21
C TYR A 61 12.02 -3.94 7.67
N ARG A 62 13.08 -4.67 8.04
CA ARG A 62 13.27 -5.15 9.42
C ARG A 62 13.32 -4.01 10.44
N VAL A 63 13.97 -2.90 10.11
CA VAL A 63 14.01 -1.70 10.96
C VAL A 63 12.62 -1.08 11.11
N VAL A 64 11.87 -0.93 10.02
CA VAL A 64 10.50 -0.37 10.05
C VAL A 64 9.56 -1.29 10.81
N ALA A 65 9.54 -2.58 10.46
CA ALA A 65 8.68 -3.58 11.09
C ALA A 65 8.98 -3.74 12.58
N GLY A 66 10.26 -3.74 12.97
CA GLY A 66 10.68 -3.76 14.38
C GLY A 66 10.26 -2.51 15.14
N LYS A 67 10.35 -1.33 14.52
CA LYS A 67 9.99 -0.06 15.16
C LYS A 67 8.48 0.11 15.35
N ASP A 68 7.68 -0.34 14.38
CA ASP A 68 6.21 -0.23 14.42
C ASP A 68 5.52 -1.46 15.04
N GLY A 69 6.28 -2.40 15.61
CA GLY A 69 5.73 -3.60 16.26
C GLY A 69 5.07 -4.59 15.30
N LEU A 70 5.33 -4.47 14.00
CA LEU A 70 4.87 -5.39 12.95
C LEU A 70 5.75 -6.64 12.86
N ALA A 71 6.95 -6.61 13.45
CA ALA A 71 7.77 -7.81 13.64
C ALA A 71 7.24 -8.61 14.84
N GLN A 72 6.83 -9.86 14.59
CA GLN A 72 6.23 -10.76 15.60
C GLN A 72 7.17 -11.15 16.76
N ASN A 73 8.45 -10.70 16.77
CA ASN A 73 9.51 -11.31 17.58
C ASN A 73 10.33 -10.36 18.48
N THR A 74 9.90 -9.11 18.73
CA THR A 74 10.66 -8.22 19.66
C THR A 74 9.87 -7.96 20.93
N GLY A 75 10.17 -8.75 21.96
CA GLY A 75 9.54 -8.76 23.29
C GLY A 75 9.77 -7.52 24.16
N GLU A 76 10.12 -6.37 23.60
CA GLU A 76 10.30 -5.13 24.36
C GLU A 76 9.75 -3.97 23.53
N ALA A 77 8.51 -3.60 23.84
CA ALA A 77 7.85 -2.40 23.32
C ALA A 77 8.58 -1.15 23.83
N SER A 78 9.69 -0.81 23.16
CA SER A 78 10.38 0.45 23.41
C SER A 78 9.48 1.59 22.97
N ARG A 79 9.05 2.39 23.96
CA ARG A 79 8.38 3.67 23.78
C ARG A 79 9.28 4.63 23.00
N VAL A 80 9.28 4.54 21.67
CA VAL A 80 10.09 5.43 20.83
C VAL A 80 9.24 6.64 20.43
N THR A 81 9.45 7.75 21.15
CA THR A 81 8.91 9.11 20.91
C THR A 81 9.45 9.78 19.64
N PHE A 82 10.20 9.07 18.80
CA PHE A 82 10.66 9.58 17.49
C PHE A 82 9.59 9.37 16.43
N ARG A 83 9.30 10.40 15.60
CA ARG A 83 8.44 10.27 14.41
C ARG A 83 8.85 9.01 13.62
N CYS A 84 7.99 7.99 13.61
CA CYS A 84 8.19 6.79 12.81
C CYS A 84 8.14 7.17 11.33
N PRO A 85 9.18 6.86 10.53
CA PRO A 85 9.11 7.01 9.07
C PRO A 85 7.88 6.31 8.48
N TRP A 86 7.45 5.21 9.09
CA TRP A 86 6.26 4.48 8.71
C TRP A 86 4.97 5.29 8.79
N LYS A 87 4.77 6.14 9.81
CA LYS A 87 3.58 7.00 9.88
C LYS A 87 3.46 7.90 8.65
N SER A 88 4.60 8.41 8.16
CA SER A 88 4.63 9.21 6.93
C SER A 88 4.34 8.35 5.69
N ILE A 89 4.90 7.14 5.61
CA ILE A 89 4.65 6.20 4.50
C ILE A 89 3.17 5.77 4.48
N GLN A 90 2.63 5.37 5.62
CA GLN A 90 1.23 4.97 5.82
C GLN A 90 0.25 6.09 5.47
N SER A 91 0.63 7.37 5.66
CA SER A 91 -0.23 8.50 5.29
C SER A 91 -0.59 8.55 3.79
N ALA A 92 0.25 7.94 2.93
CA ALA A 92 -0.01 7.84 1.49
C ALA A 92 -0.89 6.64 1.11
N PHE A 93 -1.23 5.76 2.05
CA PHE A 93 -1.86 4.46 1.77
C PHE A 93 -3.22 4.58 1.08
N VAL A 94 -4.08 5.51 1.53
CA VAL A 94 -5.44 5.65 0.98
C VAL A 94 -5.43 5.97 -0.52
N GLY A 95 -4.56 6.88 -0.96
CA GLY A 95 -4.43 7.21 -2.38
C GLY A 95 -3.71 6.13 -3.17
N PHE A 96 -2.73 5.46 -2.55
CA PHE A 96 -1.97 4.38 -3.15
C PHE A 96 -2.80 3.12 -3.41
N SER A 97 -3.59 2.67 -2.42
CA SER A 97 -4.36 1.42 -2.48
C SER A 97 -5.42 1.41 -3.58
N GLN A 98 -5.92 2.59 -3.97
CA GLN A 98 -6.87 2.73 -5.08
C GLN A 98 -6.21 2.47 -6.45
N GLN A 99 -4.90 2.68 -6.56
CA GLN A 99 -4.14 2.65 -7.83
C GLN A 99 -3.34 1.36 -8.03
N VAL A 100 -3.33 0.45 -7.04
CA VAL A 100 -2.57 -0.79 -7.10
C VAL A 100 -3.47 -2.00 -6.90
N ARG A 101 -3.03 -3.13 -7.44
CA ARG A 101 -3.66 -4.44 -7.29
C ARG A 101 -2.59 -5.46 -6.97
N TRP A 102 -2.97 -6.45 -6.19
CA TRP A 102 -2.13 -7.61 -5.93
C TRP A 102 -2.19 -8.55 -7.12
N LYS A 103 -1.05 -9.15 -7.47
CA LYS A 103 -0.97 -10.20 -8.48
C LYS A 103 -0.84 -11.56 -7.80
N VAL A 104 -1.72 -12.49 -8.14
CA VAL A 104 -1.65 -13.88 -7.66
C VAL A 104 -0.30 -14.50 -8.04
N GLY A 105 0.29 -15.26 -7.12
CA GLY A 105 1.67 -15.76 -7.23
C GLY A 105 2.72 -14.84 -6.59
N SER A 106 2.33 -13.65 -6.14
CA SER A 106 3.19 -12.76 -5.33
C SER A 106 3.23 -13.22 -3.86
N ARG A 107 3.77 -14.42 -3.61
CA ARG A 107 3.96 -15.05 -2.28
C ARG A 107 2.65 -15.21 -1.47
N GLU A 108 2.73 -15.79 -0.26
CA GLU A 108 1.59 -16.07 0.63
C GLU A 108 1.02 -14.83 1.36
N ILE A 109 1.29 -13.63 0.85
CA ILE A 109 0.96 -12.36 1.53
C ILE A 109 -0.46 -11.89 1.18
N VAL A 110 -0.97 -12.28 0.00
CA VAL A 110 -2.29 -11.87 -0.48
C VAL A 110 -3.36 -12.64 0.28
N ARG A 111 -4.26 -11.93 0.96
CA ARG A 111 -5.45 -12.53 1.55
C ARG A 111 -6.53 -12.69 0.50
N PHE A 112 -7.08 -13.89 0.38
CA PHE A 112 -8.00 -14.24 -0.70
C PHE A 112 -9.27 -13.38 -0.69
N TRP A 113 -9.85 -13.13 0.48
CA TRP A 113 -11.16 -12.48 0.55
C TRP A 113 -11.08 -10.96 0.67
N GLU A 114 -10.05 -10.45 1.34
CA GLU A 114 -9.96 -9.06 1.78
C GLU A 114 -9.11 -8.15 0.89
N ASP A 115 -8.17 -8.70 0.12
CA ASP A 115 -7.23 -7.89 -0.67
C ASP A 115 -7.71 -7.68 -2.11
N TYR A 116 -7.27 -6.57 -2.73
CA TYR A 116 -7.64 -6.19 -4.10
C TYR A 116 -6.76 -6.91 -5.13
N TRP A 117 -6.99 -8.21 -5.34
CA TRP A 117 -6.26 -9.01 -6.33
C TRP A 117 -7.09 -9.39 -7.57
N ILE A 118 -8.39 -9.13 -7.56
CA ILE A 118 -9.29 -9.25 -8.73
C ILE A 118 -9.86 -7.88 -9.13
N GLU A 119 -10.35 -7.78 -10.37
CA GLU A 119 -11.15 -6.65 -10.81
C GLU A 119 -12.51 -6.64 -10.12
N GLY A 120 -13.01 -5.45 -9.76
CA GLY A 120 -14.28 -5.28 -9.04
C GLY A 120 -14.15 -5.18 -7.51
N GLY A 121 -12.95 -5.37 -6.94
CA GLY A 121 -12.69 -5.18 -5.51
C GLY A 121 -12.56 -6.48 -4.71
N PRO A 122 -12.51 -6.40 -3.36
CA PRO A 122 -12.38 -7.55 -2.49
C PRO A 122 -13.58 -8.49 -2.60
N LEU A 123 -13.31 -9.80 -2.61
CA LEU A 123 -14.36 -10.81 -2.70
C LEU A 123 -15.32 -10.77 -1.50
N CYS A 124 -14.85 -10.37 -0.32
CA CYS A 124 -15.70 -10.24 0.87
C CYS A 124 -16.81 -9.19 0.73
N LEU A 125 -16.64 -8.19 -0.14
CA LEU A 125 -17.67 -7.20 -0.43
C LEU A 125 -18.66 -7.70 -1.49
N ARG A 126 -18.21 -8.57 -2.39
CA ARG A 126 -19.02 -9.10 -3.49
C ARG A 126 -19.84 -10.33 -3.07
N PHE A 127 -19.28 -11.17 -2.21
CA PHE A 127 -19.87 -12.42 -1.73
C PHE A 127 -19.93 -12.45 -0.19
N PRO A 128 -20.72 -11.57 0.42
CA PRO A 128 -20.77 -11.42 1.87
C PRO A 128 -21.32 -12.66 2.59
N HIS A 129 -22.19 -13.46 1.96
CA HIS A 129 -22.68 -14.68 2.58
C HIS A 129 -21.61 -15.77 2.62
N LEU A 130 -20.90 -15.99 1.52
CA LEU A 130 -19.77 -16.91 1.48
C LEU A 130 -18.68 -16.50 2.48
N TYR A 131 -18.32 -15.22 2.53
CA TYR A 131 -17.28 -14.72 3.43
C TYR A 131 -17.56 -14.99 4.93
N ARG A 132 -18.81 -15.22 5.33
CA ARG A 132 -19.16 -15.52 6.73
C ARG A 132 -18.81 -16.93 7.17
N ILE A 133 -18.49 -17.83 6.24
CA ILE A 133 -18.14 -19.22 6.54
C ILE A 133 -16.71 -19.29 7.10
N PRO A 134 -16.49 -19.71 8.35
CA PRO A 134 -15.13 -19.95 8.85
C PRO A 134 -14.53 -21.20 8.16
N PRO A 135 -13.20 -21.25 7.94
CA PRO A 135 -12.20 -20.29 8.35
C PRO A 135 -11.83 -19.27 7.26
N LEU A 136 -12.71 -18.91 6.32
CA LEU A 136 -12.34 -18.13 5.12
C LEU A 136 -11.73 -16.75 5.40
N GLN A 137 -12.00 -16.16 6.57
CA GLN A 137 -11.47 -14.84 6.92
C GLN A 137 -9.97 -14.88 7.20
N ASN A 138 -9.26 -13.84 6.75
CA ASN A 138 -7.82 -13.66 6.91
C ASN A 138 -6.95 -14.80 6.37
N GLN A 139 -7.47 -15.58 5.42
CA GLN A 139 -6.73 -16.70 4.83
C GLN A 139 -5.88 -16.23 3.64
N PRO A 140 -4.61 -16.66 3.54
CA PRO A 140 -3.79 -16.39 2.38
C PRO A 140 -4.33 -17.14 1.15
N ILE A 141 -4.12 -16.54 -0.02
CA ILE A 141 -4.52 -17.08 -1.33
C ILE A 141 -3.93 -18.47 -1.59
N SER A 142 -2.77 -18.78 -1.01
CA SER A 142 -2.09 -20.07 -1.17
C SER A 142 -2.89 -21.25 -0.63
N LEU A 143 -3.76 -21.04 0.38
CA LEU A 143 -4.61 -22.11 0.91
C LEU A 143 -5.73 -22.54 -0.03
N PHE A 144 -6.06 -21.69 -1.01
CA PHE A 144 -7.15 -21.94 -1.94
C PHE A 144 -6.67 -22.51 -3.28
N VAL A 145 -5.35 -22.62 -3.50
CA VAL A 145 -4.81 -23.14 -4.76
C VAL A 145 -4.66 -24.66 -4.65
N ALA A 146 -5.36 -25.40 -5.51
CA ALA A 146 -5.33 -26.86 -5.53
C ALA A 146 -4.16 -27.38 -6.37
N GLU A 147 -4.05 -26.90 -7.62
CA GLU A 147 -3.01 -27.25 -8.59
C GLU A 147 -2.72 -26.02 -9.48
N ILE A 148 -1.45 -25.82 -9.82
CA ILE A 148 -1.03 -24.90 -10.88
C ILE A 148 -0.82 -25.78 -12.11
N GLU A 149 -1.79 -25.82 -13.03
CA GLU A 149 -1.61 -26.55 -14.28
C GLU A 149 -0.61 -25.82 -15.17
N ASP A 150 0.46 -26.52 -15.56
CA ASP A 150 1.56 -26.06 -16.43
C ASP A 150 1.13 -25.94 -17.92
N HIS A 151 -0.14 -25.61 -18.17
CA HIS A 151 -0.63 -25.29 -19.50
C HIS A 151 -0.22 -23.86 -19.88
N GLU A 152 0.01 -23.61 -21.17
CA GLU A 152 0.47 -22.33 -21.73
C GLU A 152 -0.38 -21.10 -21.33
N ASP A 153 -1.57 -21.31 -20.77
CA ASP A 153 -2.50 -20.29 -20.25
C ASP A 153 -2.48 -20.09 -18.71
N GLY A 154 -1.77 -20.93 -17.95
CA GLY A 154 -1.59 -20.79 -16.49
C GLY A 154 -2.90 -20.78 -15.68
N ARG A 155 -3.84 -21.69 -15.96
CA ARG A 155 -5.12 -21.74 -15.24
C ARG A 155 -4.90 -22.20 -13.79
N ILE A 156 -5.37 -21.38 -12.85
CA ILE A 156 -5.34 -21.68 -11.41
C ILE A 156 -6.63 -22.41 -11.05
N VAL A 157 -6.50 -23.63 -10.52
CA VAL A 157 -7.64 -24.38 -9.97
C VAL A 157 -7.80 -24.03 -8.49
N TRP A 158 -8.98 -23.53 -8.14
CA TRP A 158 -9.32 -23.13 -6.77
C TRP A 158 -10.02 -24.25 -5.99
N ASP A 159 -9.57 -24.56 -4.78
CA ASP A 159 -10.22 -25.49 -3.84
C ASP A 159 -10.48 -24.77 -2.51
N PHE A 160 -11.76 -24.63 -2.17
CA PHE A 160 -12.20 -23.89 -0.97
C PHE A 160 -12.48 -24.77 0.24
N ARG A 161 -12.45 -26.11 0.10
CA ARG A 161 -12.73 -27.09 1.16
C ARG A 161 -13.70 -26.60 2.24
N PHE A 162 -14.94 -26.29 1.84
CA PHE A 162 -15.94 -25.79 2.78
C PHE A 162 -16.22 -26.83 3.88
N PRO A 163 -16.36 -26.42 5.15
CA PRO A 163 -16.60 -27.35 6.27
C PRO A 163 -18.00 -27.96 6.25
N ARG A 164 -18.89 -27.43 5.41
CA ARG A 164 -20.27 -27.88 5.22
C ARG A 164 -20.73 -27.60 3.80
N ASN A 165 -21.85 -28.20 3.43
CA ASN A 165 -22.56 -27.84 2.21
C ASN A 165 -23.02 -26.38 2.27
N LEU A 166 -22.92 -25.72 1.11
CA LEU A 166 -23.41 -24.36 0.92
C LEU A 166 -24.94 -24.36 0.90
N THR A 167 -25.52 -23.30 1.43
CA THR A 167 -26.96 -23.03 1.34
C THR A 167 -27.28 -22.42 -0.03
N ASP A 168 -28.54 -22.51 -0.46
CA ASP A 168 -28.97 -21.94 -1.75
C ASP A 168 -28.61 -20.46 -1.91
N ARG A 169 -28.65 -19.70 -0.81
CA ARG A 169 -28.25 -18.29 -0.78
C ARG A 169 -26.76 -18.09 -1.03
N GLU A 170 -25.92 -18.96 -0.50
CA GLU A 170 -24.45 -18.91 -0.67
C GLU A 170 -24.04 -19.39 -2.07
N VAL A 171 -24.82 -20.27 -2.70
CA VAL A 171 -24.59 -20.74 -4.08
C VAL A 171 -25.06 -19.72 -5.14
N SER A 172 -26.09 -18.94 -4.81
CA SER A 172 -26.69 -17.97 -5.74
C SER A 172 -26.00 -16.61 -5.83
N GLU A 173 -25.02 -16.32 -4.96
CA GLU A 173 -24.18 -15.11 -5.06
C GLU A 173 -23.19 -15.20 -6.23
#